data_AF-A0KHT1-F1
#
_entry.id   AF-A0KHT1-F1
#
_cell.length_a   1.000
_cell.length_b   1.000
_cell.length_c   1.000
_cell.angle_alpha   90.00
_cell.angle_beta   90.00
_cell.angle_gamma   90.00
#
_symmetry.space_group_name_H-M   'P 1'
#
loop_
_entity.id
_entity.type
_entity.pdbx_description
1 polymer ?
#
loop_
_entity_poly.entity_id
_entity_poly.type
_entity_poly.pdbx_seq_one_letter_code
_entity_poly.pdbx_strand_id
1 'polypeptide(L)'
;MKIVFNVNGKKVPIKSLKYISKANKLEVMRSWFYENFENPVESCPHDSEDGYIYIYGGPYEASEELQEMFGEYIDEKLIEELVADLNNECYEWSANSNNINDWYDDDIYDAVISSEQPYIKFCENINSIKALSKNNPKSQQKEHLLGLLYTNVITALETLYVELYVKSMEKNDTYVSNCIEKGKIEFKVSKDIAALPFKGETIEKMHEELLKAVVDCLINASWHSTNKVIERYKATFGIQVQKNWPISEIEAATLIRNHLVHRGGKDKEGNPVVISEHDLEKLLDNAMVLAENLNNSVEAVIKDKKRADIEASIAKYGF
;
A
#
# COMPACT_ATOMS: atom_id res chain seq x y z
N MET A 1 1.11 -23.01 -18.25
CA MET A 1 0.10 -23.16 -17.18
C MET A 1 -0.98 -24.15 -17.62
N LYS A 2 -1.58 -24.98 -16.74
CA LYS A 2 -2.73 -25.83 -17.10
C LYS A 2 -4.02 -25.07 -16.79
N ILE A 3 -4.60 -24.41 -17.78
CA ILE A 3 -5.84 -23.64 -17.60
C ILE A 3 -7.03 -24.61 -17.50
N VAL A 4 -7.83 -24.44 -16.45
CA VAL A 4 -8.96 -25.31 -16.10
C VAL A 4 -10.15 -24.46 -15.69
N PHE A 5 -11.31 -24.74 -16.27
CA PHE A 5 -12.57 -24.04 -16.02
C PHE A 5 -13.52 -24.90 -15.19
N ASN A 6 -14.44 -24.27 -14.47
CA ASN A 6 -15.51 -24.96 -13.76
C ASN A 6 -16.79 -24.94 -14.63
N VAL A 7 -17.28 -26.11 -15.02
CA VAL A 7 -18.52 -26.27 -15.78
C VAL A 7 -19.45 -27.18 -15.00
N ASN A 8 -20.53 -26.63 -14.46
CA ASN A 8 -21.51 -27.38 -13.64
C ASN A 8 -20.87 -28.19 -12.49
N GLY A 9 -19.89 -27.59 -11.78
CA GLY A 9 -19.18 -28.22 -10.67
C GLY A 9 -18.06 -29.18 -11.07
N LYS A 10 -17.72 -29.27 -12.37
CA LYS A 10 -16.64 -30.13 -12.88
C LYS A 10 -15.49 -29.29 -13.44
N LYS A 11 -14.27 -29.68 -13.10
CA LYS A 11 -13.03 -29.11 -13.64
C LYS A 11 -12.80 -29.60 -15.06
N VAL A 12 -12.85 -28.70 -16.04
CA VAL A 12 -12.67 -28.96 -17.47
C VAL A 12 -11.42 -28.25 -17.97
N PRO A 13 -10.37 -28.96 -18.40
CA PRO A 13 -9.19 -28.34 -19.02
C PRO A 13 -9.56 -27.60 -20.31
N ILE A 14 -8.83 -26.51 -20.63
CA ILE A 14 -9.07 -25.72 -21.86
C ILE A 14 -9.10 -26.57 -23.15
N LYS A 15 -8.20 -27.56 -23.25
CA LYS A 15 -8.10 -28.50 -24.39
C LYS A 15 -9.33 -29.39 -24.55
N SER A 16 -10.13 -29.54 -23.49
CA SER A 16 -11.33 -30.35 -23.44
C SER A 16 -12.59 -29.54 -23.77
N LEU A 17 -12.51 -28.21 -23.88
CA LEU A 17 -13.65 -27.36 -24.21
C LEU A 17 -14.26 -27.74 -25.55
N LYS A 18 -13.49 -28.18 -26.54
CA LYS A 18 -14.04 -28.65 -27.83
C LYS A 18 -15.12 -29.73 -27.71
N TYR A 19 -15.11 -30.53 -26.63
CA TYR A 19 -16.00 -31.67 -26.41
C TYR A 19 -17.24 -31.37 -25.56
N ILE A 20 -17.38 -30.15 -25.01
CA ILE A 20 -18.55 -29.78 -24.21
C ILE A 20 -19.63 -29.12 -25.08
N SER A 21 -20.85 -28.98 -24.54
CA SER A 21 -21.98 -28.39 -25.26
C SER A 21 -21.71 -26.95 -25.66
N LYS A 22 -22.36 -26.48 -26.74
CA LYS A 22 -22.30 -25.08 -27.18
C LYS A 22 -22.62 -24.11 -26.03
N ALA A 23 -23.70 -24.38 -25.28
CA ALA A 23 -24.12 -23.56 -24.15
C ALA A 23 -23.01 -23.44 -23.08
N ASN A 24 -22.37 -24.56 -22.72
CA ASN A 24 -21.30 -24.54 -21.73
C ASN A 24 -20.03 -23.84 -22.26
N LYS A 25 -19.74 -23.93 -23.56
CA LYS A 25 -18.62 -23.18 -24.17
C LYS A 25 -18.85 -21.67 -24.05
N LEU A 26 -20.06 -21.21 -24.39
CA LEU A 26 -20.43 -19.79 -24.28
C LEU A 26 -20.39 -19.30 -22.83
N GLU A 27 -20.92 -20.08 -21.90
CA GLU A 27 -20.90 -19.74 -20.47
C GLU A 27 -19.47 -19.64 -19.93
N VAL A 28 -18.59 -20.57 -20.30
CA VAL A 28 -17.17 -20.53 -19.90
C VAL A 28 -16.46 -19.29 -20.43
N MET A 29 -16.59 -19.01 -21.73
CA MET A 29 -15.96 -17.84 -22.34
C MET A 29 -16.48 -16.54 -21.73
N ARG A 30 -17.80 -16.44 -21.52
CA ARG A 30 -18.43 -15.26 -20.91
C ARG A 30 -18.01 -15.05 -19.46
N SER A 31 -17.98 -16.13 -18.67
CA SER A 31 -17.60 -16.05 -17.26
C SER A 31 -16.14 -15.64 -17.12
N TRP A 32 -15.26 -16.25 -17.91
CA TRP A 32 -13.86 -15.84 -17.98
C TRP A 32 -13.73 -14.38 -18.41
N PHE A 33 -14.48 -13.94 -19.41
CA PHE A 33 -14.40 -12.55 -19.87
C PHE A 33 -14.77 -11.57 -18.77
N TYR A 34 -15.89 -11.77 -18.05
CA TYR A 34 -16.26 -10.87 -16.94
C TYR A 34 -15.38 -11.02 -15.69
N GLU A 35 -14.75 -12.18 -15.49
CA GLU A 35 -13.73 -12.33 -14.46
C GLU A 35 -12.50 -11.47 -14.76
N ASN A 36 -12.17 -11.20 -16.03
CA ASN A 36 -10.95 -10.51 -16.44
C ASN A 36 -11.17 -9.06 -16.91
N PHE A 37 -12.37 -8.73 -17.36
CA PHE A 37 -12.73 -7.42 -17.92
C PHE A 37 -14.06 -6.94 -17.35
N GLU A 38 -14.21 -5.62 -17.25
CA GLU A 38 -15.44 -4.97 -16.82
C GLU A 38 -15.74 -3.73 -17.65
N ASN A 39 -17.00 -3.31 -17.64
CA ASN A 39 -17.40 -2.12 -18.38
C ASN A 39 -16.76 -0.88 -17.71
N PRO A 40 -16.05 -0.01 -18.45
CA PRO A 40 -15.38 1.14 -17.87
C PRO A 40 -16.33 2.10 -17.14
N VAL A 41 -17.63 2.11 -17.45
CA VAL A 41 -18.63 2.89 -16.69
C VAL A 41 -18.70 2.51 -15.21
N GLU A 42 -18.38 1.27 -14.87
CA GLU A 42 -18.50 0.75 -13.51
C GLU A 42 -17.28 1.09 -12.65
N SER A 43 -16.12 1.38 -13.26
CA SER A 43 -14.85 1.42 -12.53
C SER A 43 -13.86 2.51 -12.98
N CYS A 44 -13.99 3.05 -14.19
CA CYS A 44 -13.06 4.06 -14.72
C CYS A 44 -13.60 5.49 -14.54
N PRO A 45 -12.75 6.47 -14.16
CA PRO A 45 -13.08 7.88 -14.26
C PRO A 45 -13.44 8.27 -15.69
N HIS A 46 -14.37 9.20 -15.87
CA HIS A 46 -14.81 9.69 -17.18
C HIS A 46 -14.58 11.20 -17.29
N ASP A 47 -13.91 11.63 -18.35
CA ASP A 47 -13.74 13.01 -18.74
C ASP A 47 -14.64 13.37 -19.94
N SER A 48 -15.21 14.57 -19.96
CA SER A 48 -16.15 14.99 -21.01
C SER A 48 -15.51 15.23 -22.38
N GLU A 49 -14.20 15.46 -22.44
CA GLU A 49 -13.44 15.67 -23.68
C GLU A 49 -12.75 14.37 -24.14
N ASP A 50 -12.17 13.62 -23.20
CA ASP A 50 -11.33 12.44 -23.50
C ASP A 50 -12.00 11.07 -23.25
N GLY A 51 -13.23 11.03 -22.71
CA GLY A 51 -13.96 9.79 -22.45
C GLY A 51 -13.49 9.04 -21.19
N TYR A 52 -13.57 7.71 -21.18
CA TYR A 52 -13.12 6.91 -20.04
C TYR A 52 -11.60 6.84 -19.94
N ILE A 53 -11.08 7.01 -18.73
CA ILE A 53 -9.66 6.88 -18.40
C ILE A 53 -9.42 5.48 -17.85
N TYR A 54 -8.81 4.60 -18.65
CA TYR A 54 -8.58 3.19 -18.36
C TYR A 54 -7.45 2.96 -17.33
N ILE A 55 -7.66 3.41 -16.09
CA ILE A 55 -6.69 3.33 -14.99
C ILE A 55 -6.32 1.90 -14.57
N TYR A 56 -7.07 0.91 -15.04
CA TYR A 56 -6.89 -0.52 -14.71
C TYR A 56 -6.35 -1.33 -15.90
N GLY A 57 -6.04 -0.67 -17.02
CA GLY A 57 -5.69 -1.30 -18.28
C GLY A 57 -6.85 -1.27 -19.27
N GLY A 58 -6.50 -1.24 -20.55
CA GLY A 58 -7.41 -1.09 -21.69
C GLY A 58 -7.06 0.15 -22.54
N PRO A 59 -7.93 0.52 -23.50
CA PRO A 59 -9.16 -0.18 -23.87
C PRO A 59 -8.86 -1.56 -24.49
N TYR A 60 -9.64 -2.57 -24.10
CA TYR A 60 -9.58 -3.92 -24.66
C TYR A 60 -10.80 -4.20 -25.54
N GLU A 61 -10.59 -4.92 -26.63
CA GLU A 61 -11.67 -5.40 -27.49
C GLU A 61 -12.01 -6.85 -27.17
N ALA A 62 -13.31 -7.14 -26.96
CA ALA A 62 -13.76 -8.49 -26.64
C ALA A 62 -13.36 -9.53 -27.70
N SER A 63 -13.28 -9.11 -28.98
CA SER A 63 -12.80 -9.94 -30.09
C SER A 63 -11.35 -10.36 -29.92
N GLU A 64 -10.46 -9.45 -29.56
CA GLU A 64 -9.03 -9.73 -29.44
C GLU A 64 -8.78 -10.67 -28.27
N GLU A 65 -9.32 -10.34 -27.09
CA GLU A 65 -9.09 -11.08 -25.86
C GLU A 65 -9.67 -12.50 -25.90
N LEU A 66 -10.90 -12.66 -26.43
CA LEU A 66 -11.50 -13.99 -26.57
C LEU A 66 -10.80 -14.82 -27.63
N GLN A 67 -10.33 -14.20 -28.72
CA GLN A 67 -9.61 -14.91 -29.77
C GLN A 67 -8.23 -15.37 -29.29
N GLU A 68 -7.50 -14.52 -28.57
CA GLU A 68 -6.22 -14.88 -27.96
C GLU A 68 -6.38 -16.05 -26.98
N MET A 69 -7.40 -15.99 -26.13
CA MET A 69 -7.60 -17.00 -25.08
C MET A 69 -8.18 -18.33 -25.59
N PHE A 70 -9.13 -18.28 -26.53
CA PHE A 70 -9.92 -19.45 -26.92
C PHE A 70 -9.78 -19.87 -28.39
N GLY A 71 -9.16 -19.07 -29.25
CA GLY A 71 -9.12 -19.31 -30.70
C GLY A 71 -8.49 -20.64 -31.12
N GLU A 72 -7.58 -21.20 -30.32
CA GLU A 72 -7.00 -22.53 -30.58
C GLU A 72 -7.95 -23.69 -30.22
N TYR A 73 -8.99 -23.45 -29.43
CA TYR A 73 -9.80 -24.48 -28.77
C TYR A 73 -11.29 -24.44 -29.14
N ILE A 74 -11.77 -23.28 -29.58
CA ILE A 74 -13.17 -22.99 -29.89
C ILE A 74 -13.27 -22.41 -31.29
N ASP A 75 -14.34 -22.77 -32.00
CA ASP A 75 -14.60 -22.29 -33.36
C ASP A 75 -14.84 -20.77 -33.37
N GLU A 76 -14.21 -20.08 -34.30
CA GLU A 76 -14.27 -18.63 -34.48
C GLU A 76 -15.71 -18.11 -34.53
N LYS A 77 -16.63 -18.82 -35.20
CA LYS A 77 -18.04 -18.40 -35.27
C LYS A 77 -18.73 -18.37 -33.92
N LEU A 78 -18.31 -19.23 -33.00
CA LEU A 78 -18.86 -19.27 -31.64
C LEU A 78 -18.27 -18.16 -30.76
N ILE A 79 -17.02 -17.77 -31.02
CA ILE A 79 -16.37 -16.62 -30.38
C ILE A 79 -17.06 -15.34 -30.88
N GLU A 80 -17.24 -15.19 -32.19
CA GLU A 80 -17.96 -14.07 -32.81
C GLU A 80 -19.40 -13.92 -32.27
N GLU A 81 -20.10 -15.04 -32.04
CA GLU A 81 -21.44 -15.03 -31.44
C GLU A 81 -21.42 -14.41 -30.04
N LEU A 82 -20.43 -14.72 -29.20
CA LEU A 82 -20.28 -14.11 -27.88
C LEU A 82 -19.82 -12.66 -27.96
N VAL A 83 -18.89 -12.34 -28.87
CA VAL A 83 -18.41 -10.97 -29.09
C VAL A 83 -19.55 -10.05 -29.50
N ALA A 84 -20.46 -10.53 -30.36
CA ALA A 84 -21.65 -9.77 -30.75
C ALA A 84 -22.55 -9.46 -29.54
N ASP A 85 -22.70 -10.39 -28.60
CA ASP A 85 -23.43 -10.15 -27.36
C ASP A 85 -22.73 -9.10 -26.48
N LEU A 86 -21.41 -9.24 -26.27
CA LEU A 86 -20.62 -8.33 -25.43
C LEU A 86 -20.55 -6.91 -26.01
N ASN A 87 -20.45 -6.78 -27.33
CA ASN A 87 -20.45 -5.48 -28.02
C ASN A 87 -21.77 -4.72 -27.89
N ASN A 88 -22.89 -5.40 -27.58
CA ASN A 88 -24.13 -4.71 -27.22
C ASN A 88 -24.07 -4.06 -25.83
N GLU A 89 -23.15 -4.50 -24.97
CA GLU A 89 -22.93 -3.96 -23.62
C GLU A 89 -21.85 -2.88 -23.63
N CYS A 90 -20.69 -3.18 -24.22
CA CYS A 90 -19.58 -2.23 -24.36
C CYS A 90 -18.66 -2.64 -25.51
N TYR A 91 -18.08 -1.66 -26.20
CA TYR A 91 -17.08 -1.88 -27.24
C TYR A 91 -15.65 -1.87 -26.69
N GLU A 92 -15.38 -0.99 -25.72
CA GLU A 92 -14.06 -0.80 -25.13
C GLU A 92 -14.10 -1.17 -23.65
N TRP A 93 -13.42 -2.26 -23.31
CA TRP A 93 -13.45 -2.82 -21.96
C TRP A 93 -12.23 -2.37 -21.16
N SER A 94 -12.42 -2.20 -19.85
CA SER A 94 -11.29 -2.07 -18.93
C SER A 94 -10.96 -3.44 -18.33
N ALA A 95 -9.71 -3.63 -17.89
CA ALA A 95 -9.42 -4.80 -17.06
C ALA A 95 -10.25 -4.74 -15.77
N ASN A 96 -10.59 -5.90 -15.24
CA ASN A 96 -11.40 -6.00 -14.02
C ASN A 96 -10.63 -5.41 -12.83
N SER A 97 -11.21 -4.42 -12.16
CA SER A 97 -10.59 -3.72 -11.05
C SER A 97 -10.29 -4.60 -9.84
N ASN A 98 -10.93 -5.76 -9.72
CA ASN A 98 -10.62 -6.72 -8.65
C ASN A 98 -9.35 -7.54 -8.93
N ASN A 99 -8.83 -7.53 -10.15
CA ASN A 99 -7.62 -8.25 -10.55
C ASN A 99 -6.35 -7.39 -10.48
N ILE A 100 -6.45 -6.15 -10.00
CA ILE A 100 -5.33 -5.19 -9.86
C ILE A 100 -4.30 -5.60 -8.80
N ASN A 101 -4.57 -6.65 -8.02
CA ASN A 101 -3.60 -7.18 -7.06
C ASN A 101 -2.24 -7.54 -7.70
N ASP A 102 -2.14 -7.65 -9.03
CA ASP A 102 -0.89 -7.90 -9.77
C ASP A 102 -0.18 -6.63 -10.29
N TRP A 103 -0.73 -5.42 -10.14
CA TRP A 103 -0.09 -4.16 -10.59
C TRP A 103 0.57 -3.36 -9.46
N TYR A 104 0.22 -3.66 -8.20
CA TYR A 104 0.94 -3.20 -7.02
C TYR A 104 1.77 -4.37 -6.50
N ASP A 105 2.77 -4.71 -7.31
CA ASP A 105 3.68 -5.84 -7.20
C ASP A 105 4.31 -5.97 -5.81
N ASP A 106 4.69 -7.19 -5.43
CA ASP A 106 5.48 -7.51 -4.23
C ASP A 106 6.69 -6.56 -4.08
N ASP A 107 7.15 -5.94 -5.16
CA ASP A 107 8.15 -4.87 -5.21
C ASP A 107 7.86 -3.66 -4.31
N ILE A 108 6.60 -3.24 -4.13
CA ILE A 108 6.27 -2.11 -3.22
C ILE A 108 6.34 -2.56 -1.76
N TYR A 109 5.84 -3.77 -1.48
CA TYR A 109 5.94 -4.41 -0.18
C TYR A 109 7.42 -4.56 0.21
N ASP A 110 8.24 -5.13 -0.69
CA ASP A 110 9.67 -5.28 -0.53
C ASP A 110 10.40 -3.93 -0.47
N ALA A 111 10.03 -2.92 -1.26
CA ALA A 111 10.68 -1.61 -1.20
C ALA A 111 10.48 -0.91 0.16
N VAL A 112 9.32 -1.05 0.79
CA VAL A 112 9.02 -0.49 2.11
C VAL A 112 9.58 -1.36 3.24
N ILE A 113 9.64 -2.69 3.07
CA ILE A 113 9.97 -3.62 4.16
C ILE A 113 11.42 -4.13 4.11
N SER A 114 12.10 -3.99 2.97
CA SER A 114 13.51 -4.38 2.79
C SER A 114 14.48 -3.58 3.67
N SER A 115 14.06 -2.47 4.28
CA SER A 115 14.90 -1.79 5.24
C SER A 115 15.00 -2.59 6.54
N GLU A 116 16.11 -3.33 6.67
CA GLU A 116 16.43 -4.04 7.91
C GLU A 116 16.64 -3.10 9.11
N GLN A 117 16.97 -1.83 8.86
CA GLN A 117 17.32 -0.84 9.89
C GLN A 117 16.70 0.55 9.58
N PRO A 118 15.37 0.72 9.72
CA PRO A 118 14.67 1.95 9.33
C PRO A 118 15.23 3.21 10.00
N TYR A 119 15.55 3.14 11.30
CA TYR A 119 16.11 4.26 12.04
C TYR A 119 17.50 4.67 11.55
N ILE A 120 18.36 3.72 11.19
CA ILE A 120 19.70 4.01 10.65
C ILE A 120 19.58 4.68 9.28
N LYS A 121 18.73 4.12 8.39
CA LYS A 121 18.42 4.71 7.07
C LYS A 121 17.90 6.14 7.19
N PHE A 122 17.00 6.40 8.14
CA PHE A 122 16.54 7.74 8.45
C PHE A 122 17.70 8.67 8.86
N CYS A 123 18.55 8.25 9.79
CA CYS A 123 19.70 9.04 10.25
C CYS A 123 20.67 9.38 9.10
N GLU A 124 20.96 8.41 8.22
CA GLU A 124 21.81 8.61 7.05
C GLU A 124 21.21 9.63 6.07
N ASN A 125 19.89 9.58 5.86
CA ASN A 125 19.18 10.55 5.02
C ASN A 125 19.22 11.96 5.64
N ILE A 126 18.91 12.10 6.94
CA ILE A 126 18.98 13.39 7.65
C ILE A 126 20.39 13.98 7.60
N ASN A 127 21.43 13.16 7.77
CA ASN A 127 22.82 13.61 7.65
C ASN A 127 23.15 14.10 6.23
N SER A 128 22.63 13.42 5.21
CA SER A 128 22.79 13.83 3.81
C SER A 128 22.10 15.16 3.53
N ILE A 129 20.86 15.35 4.02
CA ILE A 129 20.13 16.63 3.93
C ILE A 129 20.91 17.75 4.62
N LYS A 130 21.43 17.49 5.83
CA LYS A 130 22.26 18.43 6.59
C LYS A 130 23.60 18.76 5.92
N ALA A 131 24.17 17.84 5.14
CA ALA A 131 25.35 18.10 4.34
C ALA A 131 25.01 18.98 3.13
N LEU A 132 23.90 18.70 2.45
CA LEU A 132 23.42 19.48 1.30
C LEU A 132 23.07 20.92 1.66
N SER A 133 22.51 21.16 2.85
CA SER A 133 22.16 22.51 3.30
C SER A 133 23.37 23.44 3.49
N LYS A 134 24.57 22.87 3.67
CA LYS A 134 25.82 23.63 3.80
C LYS A 134 26.42 24.07 2.46
N ASN A 135 25.90 23.55 1.34
CA ASN A 135 26.29 24.04 0.02
C ASN A 135 25.79 25.49 -0.14
N ASN A 136 26.59 26.36 -0.75
CA ASN A 136 26.33 27.79 -0.80
C ASN A 136 25.95 28.25 -2.24
N PRO A 137 24.74 27.96 -2.72
CA PRO A 137 24.27 28.45 -4.02
C PRO A 137 23.93 29.95 -3.96
N LYS A 138 23.67 30.57 -5.12
CA LYS A 138 23.22 31.97 -5.20
C LYS A 138 21.92 32.17 -4.39
N SER A 139 21.66 33.38 -3.89
CA SER A 139 20.55 33.69 -2.97
C SER A 139 19.18 33.14 -3.41
N GLN A 140 18.79 33.35 -4.67
CA GLN A 140 17.50 32.86 -5.19
C GLN A 140 17.42 31.33 -5.29
N GLN A 141 18.54 30.67 -5.57
CA GLN A 141 18.62 29.20 -5.60
C GLN A 141 18.66 28.62 -4.18
N LYS A 142 19.19 29.38 -3.22
CA LYS A 142 19.28 29.00 -1.81
C LYS A 142 17.92 28.83 -1.18
N GLU A 143 17.00 29.79 -1.36
CA GLU A 143 15.63 29.70 -0.82
C GLU A 143 14.88 28.49 -1.37
N HIS A 144 14.97 28.25 -2.69
CA HIS A 144 14.32 27.09 -3.30
C HIS A 144 14.92 25.77 -2.82
N LEU A 145 16.26 25.70 -2.70
CA LEU A 145 16.95 24.54 -2.14
C LEU A 145 16.50 24.27 -0.70
N LEU A 146 16.44 25.29 0.16
CA LEU A 146 15.99 25.13 1.55
C LEU A 146 14.56 24.60 1.64
N GLY A 147 13.64 25.05 0.77
CA GLY A 147 12.29 24.50 0.69
C GLY A 147 12.24 23.03 0.28
N LEU A 148 13.08 22.62 -0.69
CA LEU A 148 13.22 21.22 -1.10
C LEU A 148 13.79 20.37 0.03
N LEU A 149 14.84 20.83 0.71
CA LEU A 149 15.46 20.12 1.84
C LEU A 149 14.48 20.00 3.02
N TYR A 150 13.73 21.05 3.32
CA TYR A 150 12.68 21.04 4.35
C TYR A 150 11.61 19.99 4.05
N THR A 151 11.15 19.92 2.81
CA THR A 151 10.20 18.89 2.35
C THR A 151 10.79 17.50 2.52
N ASN A 152 12.06 17.30 2.18
CA ASN A 152 12.74 16.00 2.31
C ASN A 152 12.86 15.53 3.76
N VAL A 153 13.01 16.42 4.74
CA VAL A 153 13.03 16.03 6.17
C VAL A 153 11.68 15.44 6.59
N ILE A 154 10.56 16.05 6.18
CA ILE A 154 9.22 15.53 6.46
C ILE A 154 8.99 14.18 5.75
N THR A 155 9.38 14.07 4.49
CA THR A 155 9.31 12.78 3.75
C THR A 155 10.11 11.69 4.46
N ALA A 156 11.33 11.99 4.94
CA ALA A 156 12.15 11.03 5.67
C ALA A 156 11.47 10.54 6.96
N LEU A 157 10.79 11.43 7.69
CA LEU A 157 9.98 11.05 8.86
C LEU A 157 8.80 10.16 8.47
N GLU A 158 8.06 10.51 7.42
CA GLU A 158 6.92 9.71 6.94
C GLU A 158 7.33 8.29 6.53
N THR A 159 8.46 8.17 5.83
CA THR A 159 9.07 6.88 5.51
C THR A 159 9.45 6.12 6.78
N LEU A 160 10.17 6.76 7.72
CA LEU A 160 10.52 6.12 8.99
C LEU A 160 9.28 5.61 9.73
N TYR A 161 8.20 6.39 9.78
CA TYR A 161 7.00 6.01 10.51
C TYR A 161 6.38 4.72 10.01
N VAL A 162 6.27 4.52 8.70
CA VAL A 162 5.69 3.28 8.16
C VAL A 162 6.67 2.12 8.25
N GLU A 163 7.95 2.32 7.87
CA GLU A 163 8.96 1.26 7.87
C GLU A 163 9.21 0.72 9.28
N LEU A 164 9.41 1.60 10.27
CA LEU A 164 9.61 1.21 11.67
C LEU A 164 8.36 0.50 12.22
N TYR A 165 7.16 0.94 11.85
CA TYR A 165 5.91 0.35 12.33
C TYR A 165 5.76 -1.09 11.83
N VAL A 166 5.89 -1.29 10.52
CA VAL A 166 5.77 -2.62 9.90
C VAL A 166 6.85 -3.56 10.44
N LYS A 167 8.12 -3.13 10.48
CA LYS A 167 9.23 -3.95 10.98
C LYS A 167 9.08 -4.33 12.46
N SER A 168 8.46 -3.46 13.25
CA SER A 168 8.20 -3.71 14.68
C SER A 168 7.04 -4.69 14.88
N MET A 169 6.05 -4.67 14.00
CA MET A 169 4.90 -5.56 14.05
C MET A 169 5.30 -7.02 13.82
N GLU A 170 6.26 -7.28 12.92
CA GLU A 170 6.81 -8.62 12.65
C GLU A 170 7.48 -9.29 13.85
N LYS A 171 7.78 -8.54 14.92
CA LYS A 171 8.47 -9.09 16.10
C LYS A 171 7.57 -9.91 17.01
N ASN A 172 6.23 -9.75 16.91
CA ASN A 172 5.28 -10.49 17.73
C ASN A 172 3.85 -10.41 17.19
N ASP A 173 3.15 -11.55 17.07
CA ASP A 173 1.77 -11.64 16.58
C ASP A 173 0.76 -10.85 17.42
N THR A 174 1.05 -10.60 18.71
CA THR A 174 0.20 -9.73 19.53
C THR A 174 0.17 -8.29 19.02
N TYR A 175 1.22 -7.81 18.34
CA TYR A 175 1.20 -6.49 17.71
C TYR A 175 0.33 -6.48 16.45
N VAL A 176 0.35 -7.54 15.64
CA VAL A 176 -0.59 -7.69 14.50
C VAL A 176 -2.03 -7.64 15.00
N SER A 177 -2.33 -8.40 16.07
CA SER A 177 -3.64 -8.42 16.70
C SER A 177 -4.05 -7.05 17.23
N ASN A 178 -3.17 -6.36 17.98
CA ASN A 178 -3.43 -5.01 18.47
C ASN A 178 -3.60 -3.99 17.32
N CYS A 179 -2.86 -4.15 16.22
CA CYS A 179 -2.97 -3.30 15.05
C CYS A 179 -4.39 -3.38 14.46
N ILE A 180 -4.89 -4.60 14.24
CA ILE A 180 -6.23 -4.85 13.71
C ILE A 180 -7.32 -4.36 14.68
N GLU A 181 -7.18 -4.65 15.98
CA GLU A 181 -8.22 -4.37 16.96
C GLU A 181 -8.25 -2.91 17.44
N LYS A 182 -7.07 -2.29 17.57
CA LYS A 182 -6.87 -1.04 18.31
C LYS A 182 -6.04 -0.01 17.54
N GLY A 183 -5.28 -0.43 16.53
CA GLY A 183 -4.26 0.36 15.83
C GLY A 183 -4.76 1.61 15.11
N LYS A 184 -6.07 1.93 15.19
CA LYS A 184 -6.71 3.10 14.58
C LYS A 184 -6.44 3.19 13.08
N ILE A 185 -6.42 2.04 12.42
CA ILE A 185 -6.37 1.89 10.97
C ILE A 185 -7.72 1.39 10.47
N GLU A 186 -8.17 1.88 9.33
CA GLU A 186 -9.41 1.40 8.70
C GLU A 186 -9.16 0.11 7.93
N PHE A 187 -8.78 -0.95 8.67
CA PHE A 187 -8.54 -2.26 8.09
C PHE A 187 -9.82 -3.09 8.08
N LYS A 188 -10.13 -3.68 6.92
CA LYS A 188 -11.20 -4.67 6.76
C LYS A 188 -10.64 -5.86 6.00
N VAL A 189 -10.71 -7.03 6.62
CA VAL A 189 -10.29 -8.28 5.98
C VAL A 189 -11.17 -8.56 4.76
N SER A 190 -10.55 -8.97 3.65
CA SER A 190 -11.28 -9.34 2.44
C SER A 190 -12.08 -10.63 2.66
N LYS A 191 -13.13 -10.83 1.86
CA LYS A 191 -13.94 -12.05 1.92
C LYS A 191 -13.10 -13.29 1.59
N ASP A 192 -12.11 -13.16 0.72
CA ASP A 192 -11.24 -14.27 0.35
C ASP A 192 -10.32 -14.73 1.47
N ILE A 193 -9.68 -13.79 2.17
CA ILE A 193 -8.83 -14.09 3.34
C ILE A 193 -9.69 -14.70 4.45
N ALA A 194 -10.87 -14.12 4.72
CA ALA A 194 -11.80 -14.64 5.71
C ALA A 194 -12.33 -16.06 5.37
N ALA A 195 -12.32 -16.44 4.09
CA ALA A 195 -12.77 -17.75 3.63
C ALA A 195 -11.67 -18.84 3.66
N LEU A 196 -10.39 -18.47 3.80
CA LEU A 196 -9.26 -19.42 3.81
C LEU A 196 -9.43 -20.61 4.77
N PRO A 197 -9.92 -20.44 6.03
CA PRO A 197 -10.12 -21.58 6.93
C PRO A 197 -11.11 -22.61 6.36
N PHE A 198 -12.12 -22.15 5.62
CA PHE A 198 -13.15 -22.99 5.02
C PHE A 198 -12.73 -23.59 3.67
N LYS A 199 -11.70 -23.01 3.04
CA LYS A 199 -11.07 -23.53 1.81
C LYS A 199 -10.05 -24.64 2.12
N GLY A 200 -9.79 -24.95 3.40
CA GLY A 200 -8.87 -26.01 3.83
C GLY A 200 -7.40 -25.61 3.83
N GLU A 201 -7.12 -24.30 3.88
CA GLU A 201 -5.76 -23.75 3.91
C GLU A 201 -5.14 -23.85 5.31
N THR A 202 -3.80 -23.83 5.39
CA THR A 202 -3.09 -23.97 6.67
C THR A 202 -3.13 -22.68 7.49
N ILE A 203 -2.91 -22.80 8.80
CA ILE A 203 -2.88 -21.63 9.71
C ILE A 203 -1.74 -20.68 9.34
N GLU A 204 -0.61 -21.22 8.90
CA GLU A 204 0.55 -20.46 8.46
C GLU A 204 0.22 -19.62 7.22
N LYS A 205 -0.46 -20.20 6.22
CA LYS A 205 -0.88 -19.45 5.03
C LYS A 205 -1.93 -18.39 5.37
N MET A 206 -2.87 -18.71 6.27
CA MET A 206 -3.85 -17.73 6.75
C MET A 206 -3.19 -16.54 7.44
N HIS A 207 -2.16 -16.81 8.25
CA HIS A 207 -1.38 -15.77 8.92
C HIS A 207 -0.59 -14.92 7.92
N GLU A 208 0.07 -15.54 6.94
CA GLU A 208 0.84 -14.85 5.90
C GLU A 208 -0.06 -13.90 5.08
N GLU A 209 -1.18 -14.40 4.56
CA GLU A 209 -2.12 -13.60 3.75
C GLU A 209 -2.76 -12.46 4.55
N LEU A 210 -3.07 -12.70 5.83
CA LEU A 210 -3.57 -11.64 6.71
C LEU A 210 -2.49 -10.58 6.97
N LEU A 211 -1.24 -11.01 7.20
CA LEU A 211 -0.13 -10.09 7.45
C LEU A 211 0.12 -9.21 6.23
N LYS A 212 0.17 -9.80 5.02
CA LYS A 212 0.29 -9.05 3.75
C LYS A 212 -0.81 -8.00 3.64
N ALA A 213 -2.08 -8.39 3.80
CA ALA A 213 -3.20 -7.46 3.70
C ALA A 213 -3.16 -6.33 4.75
N VAL A 214 -2.72 -6.62 5.98
CA VAL A 214 -2.55 -5.58 7.02
C VAL A 214 -1.43 -4.62 6.62
N VAL A 215 -0.31 -5.13 6.14
CA VAL A 215 0.82 -4.30 5.73
C VAL A 215 0.49 -3.47 4.49
N ASP A 216 -0.20 -4.02 3.50
CA ASP A 216 -0.67 -3.25 2.33
C ASP A 216 -1.61 -2.12 2.76
N CYS A 217 -2.50 -2.38 3.72
CA CYS A 217 -3.35 -1.36 4.32
C CYS A 217 -2.52 -0.26 5.01
N LEU A 218 -1.43 -0.63 5.69
CA LEU A 218 -0.53 0.32 6.35
C LEU A 218 0.29 1.13 5.35
N ILE A 219 0.79 0.54 4.27
CA ILE A 219 1.54 1.23 3.21
C ILE A 219 0.66 2.28 2.54
N ASN A 220 -0.60 1.94 2.28
CA ASN A 220 -1.57 2.85 1.67
C ASN A 220 -2.21 3.84 2.67
N ALA A 221 -1.95 3.69 3.97
CA ALA A 221 -2.48 4.60 4.97
C ALA A 221 -1.74 5.95 4.97
N SER A 222 -2.43 7.00 5.37
CA SER A 222 -1.81 8.32 5.55
C SER A 222 -0.89 8.34 6.79
N TRP A 223 0.37 8.74 6.62
CA TRP A 223 1.37 8.90 7.70
C TRP A 223 1.81 10.36 7.98
N HIS A 224 1.19 11.35 7.33
CA HIS A 224 1.63 12.75 7.42
C HIS A 224 1.38 13.44 8.77
N SER A 225 0.36 13.01 9.52
CA SER A 225 0.01 13.61 10.82
C SER A 225 0.74 12.88 11.94
N THR A 226 1.76 13.52 12.49
CA THR A 226 2.55 12.98 13.60
C THR A 226 1.68 12.65 14.81
N ASN A 227 0.66 13.45 15.13
CA ASN A 227 -0.28 13.11 16.21
C ASN A 227 -0.96 11.75 15.96
N LYS A 228 -1.53 11.56 14.77
CA LYS A 228 -2.19 10.30 14.41
C LYS A 228 -1.20 9.14 14.42
N VAL A 229 0.01 9.35 13.88
CA VAL A 229 1.07 8.33 13.90
C VAL A 229 1.37 7.89 15.32
N ILE A 230 1.64 8.84 16.23
CA ILE A 230 1.94 8.53 17.63
C ILE A 230 0.77 7.81 18.32
N GLU A 231 -0.47 8.17 18.01
CA GLU A 231 -1.64 7.45 18.51
C GLU A 231 -1.72 6.01 18.00
N ARG A 232 -1.39 5.75 16.72
CA ARG A 232 -1.31 4.39 16.16
C ARG A 232 -0.25 3.56 16.88
N TYR A 233 0.96 4.09 16.99
CA TYR A 233 2.06 3.41 17.70
C TYR A 233 1.70 3.11 19.16
N LYS A 234 1.07 4.06 19.86
CA LYS A 234 0.60 3.86 21.24
C LYS A 234 -0.46 2.76 21.32
N ALA A 235 -1.42 2.73 20.40
CA ALA A 235 -2.49 1.75 20.43
C ALA A 235 -2.01 0.32 20.11
N THR A 236 -1.05 0.21 19.20
CA THR A 236 -0.53 -1.09 18.72
C THR A 236 0.55 -1.67 19.62
N PHE A 237 1.55 -0.85 19.97
CA PHE A 237 2.72 -1.28 20.73
C PHE A 237 2.64 -0.90 22.20
N GLY A 238 1.82 0.08 22.59
CA GLY A 238 1.77 0.51 23.99
C GLY A 238 2.93 1.43 24.40
N ILE A 239 3.57 2.11 23.45
CA ILE A 239 4.66 3.06 23.74
C ILE A 239 4.22 4.19 24.68
N GLN A 240 5.17 4.69 25.46
CA GLN A 240 4.95 5.78 26.42
C GLN A 240 5.50 7.10 25.87
N VAL A 241 4.60 7.99 25.48
CA VAL A 241 4.94 9.29 24.90
C VAL A 241 5.20 10.30 26.01
N GLN A 242 6.31 11.02 25.90
CA GLN A 242 6.70 12.04 26.88
C GLN A 242 6.40 13.45 26.35
N LYS A 243 6.23 14.42 27.27
CA LYS A 243 5.86 15.80 26.92
C LYS A 243 6.94 16.54 26.11
N ASN A 244 8.18 16.08 26.14
CA ASN A 244 9.32 16.68 25.43
C ASN A 244 9.43 16.21 23.97
N TRP A 245 8.52 15.36 23.48
CA TRP A 245 8.52 14.97 22.07
C TRP A 245 8.02 16.14 21.22
N PRO A 246 8.71 16.51 20.12
CA PRO A 246 8.38 17.69 19.32
C PRO A 246 7.20 17.45 18.37
N ILE A 247 6.13 16.83 18.85
CA ILE A 247 4.98 16.40 18.03
C ILE A 247 4.27 17.60 17.41
N SER A 248 4.07 18.66 18.18
CA SER A 248 3.37 19.87 17.71
C SER A 248 4.21 20.64 16.70
N GLU A 249 5.52 20.68 16.91
CA GLU A 249 6.49 21.31 16.03
C GLU A 249 6.57 20.59 14.69
N ILE A 250 6.57 19.24 14.68
CA ILE A 250 6.55 18.46 13.43
C ILE A 250 5.20 18.60 12.73
N GLU A 251 4.06 18.62 13.45
CA GLU A 251 2.75 18.89 12.82
C GLU A 251 2.71 20.25 12.12
N ALA A 252 3.22 21.30 12.79
CA ALA A 252 3.32 22.62 12.18
C ALA A 252 4.23 22.59 10.93
N ALA A 253 5.33 21.83 10.98
CA ALA A 253 6.22 21.66 9.84
C ALA A 253 5.57 20.89 8.67
N THR A 254 4.75 19.88 8.94
CA THR A 254 3.97 19.19 7.90
C THR A 254 3.03 20.15 7.17
N LEU A 255 2.40 21.10 7.89
CA LEU A 255 1.56 22.12 7.26
C LEU A 255 2.39 23.02 6.32
N ILE A 256 3.57 23.45 6.76
CA ILE A 256 4.51 24.23 5.93
C ILE A 256 4.91 23.42 4.68
N ARG A 257 5.23 22.14 4.84
CA ARG A 257 5.53 21.24 3.71
C ARG A 257 4.38 21.18 2.70
N ASN A 258 3.12 21.10 3.16
CA ASN A 258 1.98 21.06 2.25
C ASN A 258 1.87 22.32 1.39
N HIS A 259 2.23 23.49 1.94
CA HIS A 259 2.32 24.73 1.17
C HIS A 259 3.44 24.69 0.13
N LEU A 260 4.62 24.18 0.50
CA LEU A 260 5.77 24.05 -0.40
C LEU A 260 5.45 23.12 -1.59
N VAL A 261 4.80 21.98 -1.34
CA VAL A 261 4.52 20.96 -2.37
C VAL A 261 3.27 21.26 -3.19
N HIS A 262 2.14 21.56 -2.56
CA HIS A 262 0.84 21.61 -3.26
C HIS A 262 0.44 23.02 -3.70
N ARG A 263 1.08 24.06 -3.18
CA ARG A 263 0.74 25.47 -3.47
C ARG A 263 1.90 26.24 -4.09
N GLY A 264 2.90 25.54 -4.62
CA GLY A 264 4.08 26.16 -5.23
C GLY A 264 4.83 27.09 -4.27
N GLY A 265 4.84 26.77 -2.97
CA GLY A 265 5.45 27.60 -1.94
C GLY A 265 4.62 28.79 -1.49
N LYS A 266 3.29 28.74 -1.59
CA LYS A 266 2.39 29.80 -1.10
C LYS A 266 1.43 29.34 0.00
N ASP A 267 1.07 30.26 0.89
CA ASP A 267 0.04 30.03 1.91
C ASP A 267 -1.39 30.02 1.31
N LYS A 268 -2.43 29.93 2.15
CA LYS A 268 -3.83 29.92 1.65
C LYS A 268 -4.27 31.29 1.15
N GLU A 269 -3.56 32.33 1.58
CA GLU A 269 -3.77 33.73 1.30
C GLU A 269 -2.95 34.20 0.08
N GLY A 270 -2.07 33.34 -0.44
CA GLY A 270 -1.23 33.58 -1.60
C GLY A 270 0.14 34.18 -1.30
N ASN A 271 0.51 34.35 -0.02
CA ASN A 271 1.81 34.87 0.39
C ASN A 271 2.89 33.79 0.22
N PRO A 272 4.13 34.17 -0.16
CA PRO A 272 5.23 33.23 -0.27
C PRO A 272 5.64 32.69 1.10
N VAL A 273 5.82 31.37 1.18
CA VAL A 273 6.39 30.66 2.33
C VAL A 273 7.89 30.54 2.10
N VAL A 274 8.68 31.28 2.88
CA VAL A 274 10.14 31.30 2.78
C VAL A 274 10.73 30.49 3.93
N ILE A 275 11.63 29.56 3.60
CA ILE A 275 12.35 28.75 4.59
C ILE A 275 13.74 29.34 4.80
N SER A 276 14.04 29.71 6.04
CA SER A 276 15.39 30.12 6.44
C SER A 276 16.28 28.92 6.81
N GLU A 277 17.59 29.14 6.90
CA GLU A 277 18.51 28.11 7.41
C GLU A 277 18.14 27.68 8.83
N HIS A 278 17.71 28.64 9.67
CA HIS A 278 17.29 28.37 11.03
C HIS A 278 16.03 27.49 11.08
N ASP A 279 15.06 27.71 10.19
CA ASP A 279 13.84 26.88 10.11
C ASP A 279 14.19 25.43 9.75
N LEU A 280 15.11 25.24 8.80
CA LEU A 280 15.59 23.92 8.41
C LEU A 280 16.39 23.26 9.55
N GLU A 281 17.31 23.97 10.19
CA GLU A 281 18.09 23.44 11.34
C GLU A 281 17.18 23.00 12.48
N LYS A 282 16.19 23.83 12.84
CA LYS A 282 15.21 23.50 13.86
C LYS A 282 14.38 22.26 13.49
N LEU A 283 13.98 22.14 12.22
CA LEU A 283 13.25 20.95 11.75
C LEU A 283 14.13 19.70 11.80
N LEU A 284 15.40 19.79 11.38
CA LEU A 284 16.35 18.67 11.45
C LEU A 284 16.52 18.17 12.88
N ASP A 285 16.69 19.08 13.84
CA ASP A 285 16.87 18.73 15.25
C ASP A 285 15.59 18.10 15.83
N ASN A 286 14.41 18.69 15.56
CA ASN A 286 13.14 18.12 15.99
C ASN A 286 12.87 16.74 15.39
N ALA A 287 13.20 16.55 14.10
CA ALA A 287 13.02 15.28 13.41
C ALA A 287 13.91 14.19 14.02
N MET A 288 15.19 14.50 14.29
CA MET A 288 16.10 13.59 14.97
C MET A 288 15.61 13.21 16.36
N VAL A 289 15.20 14.18 17.18
CA VAL A 289 14.70 13.94 18.54
C VAL A 289 13.45 13.06 18.50
N LEU A 290 12.52 13.32 17.59
CA LEU A 290 11.30 12.52 17.47
C LEU A 290 11.60 11.09 17.03
N ALA A 291 12.44 10.93 16.00
CA ALA A 291 12.84 9.63 15.48
C ALA A 291 13.56 8.78 16.53
N GLU A 292 14.52 9.36 17.25
CA GLU A 292 15.25 8.69 18.33
C GLU A 292 14.30 8.25 19.45
N ASN A 293 13.45 9.17 19.92
CA ASN A 293 12.50 8.86 20.98
C ASN A 293 11.51 7.77 20.58
N LEU A 294 11.01 7.81 19.34
CA LEU A 294 10.10 6.80 18.81
C LEU A 294 10.79 5.43 18.72
N ASN A 295 11.98 5.37 18.11
CA ASN A 295 12.75 4.13 17.98
C ASN A 295 13.04 3.52 19.35
N ASN A 296 13.59 4.29 20.28
CA ASN A 296 13.93 3.82 21.62
C ASN A 296 12.71 3.32 22.40
N SER A 297 11.56 3.98 22.24
CA SER A 297 10.32 3.56 22.92
C SER A 297 9.79 2.24 22.37
N VAL A 298 9.88 2.04 21.06
CA VAL A 298 9.46 0.79 20.41
C VAL A 298 10.42 -0.35 20.76
N GLU A 299 11.73 -0.12 20.71
CA GLU A 299 12.73 -1.12 21.10
C GLU A 299 12.58 -1.56 22.56
N ALA A 300 12.31 -0.62 23.48
CA ALA A 300 12.08 -0.92 24.89
C ALA A 300 10.87 -1.85 25.06
N VAL A 301 9.75 -1.54 24.42
CA VAL A 301 8.53 -2.37 24.47
C VAL A 301 8.80 -3.76 23.88
N ILE A 302 9.47 -3.86 22.74
CA ILE A 302 9.79 -5.15 22.11
C ILE A 302 10.67 -5.99 23.02
N LYS A 303 11.67 -5.39 23.66
CA LYS A 303 12.58 -6.08 24.60
C LYS A 303 11.82 -6.58 25.84
N ASP A 304 10.96 -5.75 26.42
CA ASP A 304 10.16 -6.10 27.58
C ASP A 304 9.16 -7.23 27.26
N LYS A 305 8.52 -7.16 26.08
CA LYS A 305 7.61 -8.20 25.61
C LYS A 305 8.31 -9.53 25.40
N LYS A 306 9.48 -9.52 24.76
CA LYS A 306 10.30 -10.73 24.56
C LYS A 306 10.70 -11.37 25.90
N ARG A 307 11.07 -10.55 26.89
CA ARG A 307 11.37 -11.02 28.24
C ARG A 307 10.14 -11.66 28.91
N ALA A 308 8.99 -11.00 28.85
CA ALA A 308 7.75 -11.51 29.43
C ALA A 308 7.31 -12.84 28.81
N ASP A 309 7.45 -12.99 27.49
CA ASP A 309 7.09 -14.24 26.79
C ASP A 309 8.04 -15.39 27.19
N ILE A 310 9.33 -15.12 27.40
CA ILE A 310 10.30 -16.10 27.94
C ILE A 310 9.94 -16.51 29.36
N GLU A 311 9.68 -15.53 30.25
CA GLU A 311 9.29 -15.77 31.65
C GLU A 311 7.99 -16.60 31.73
N ALA A 312 7.00 -16.30 30.89
CA ALA A 312 5.76 -17.06 30.79
C ALA A 312 5.98 -18.50 30.30
N SER A 313 6.89 -18.70 29.33
CA SER A 313 7.25 -20.02 28.84
C SER A 313 7.94 -20.86 29.93
N ILE A 314 8.90 -20.28 30.67
CA ILE A 314 9.57 -20.93 31.79
C ILE A 314 8.56 -21.31 32.88
N ALA A 315 7.65 -20.40 33.25
CA ALA A 315 6.62 -20.68 34.25
C ALA A 315 5.64 -21.79 33.81
N LYS A 316 5.36 -21.90 32.51
CA LYS A 316 4.44 -22.91 31.96
C LYS A 316 5.07 -24.28 31.79
N TYR A 317 6.35 -24.33 31.42
CA TYR A 317 7.03 -25.59 31.05
C TYR A 317 8.09 -26.05 32.05
N GLY A 318 8.42 -25.26 33.08
CA GLY A 318 9.23 -25.68 34.23
C GLY A 318 10.60 -26.21 33.85
N PHE A 319 11.52 -25.31 33.48
CA PHE A 319 12.96 -25.57 33.54
C PHE A 319 13.53 -25.02 34.84
#